data_AF-C4GCS9-F1
#
_entry.id   AF-C4GCS9-F1
#
_cell.length_a   1.000
_cell.length_b   1.000
_cell.length_c   1.000
_cell.angle_alpha   90.00
_cell.angle_beta   90.00
_cell.angle_gamma   90.00
#
_symmetry.space_group_name_H-M   'P 1'
#
loop_
_entity.id
_entity.type
_entity.pdbx_description
1 polymer ?
#
loop_
_entity_poly.entity_id
_entity_poly.type
_entity_poly.pdbx_seq_one_letter_code
_entity_poly.pdbx_strand_id
1 'polypeptide(L)'
;MIGHSGWQHFIGNASYLLLLGPMLEEKYGSKTLIEIMVITAFVTGIINYMFFPSVALCGASGIVFAFIVLASFTGFREGEIPLTFLLVAAIYIGQQVYQGITVVDNISNMAHIVGGAVGSVTGYLLNKRS
;
A
#
# COMPACT_ATOMS: atom_id res chain seq x y z
N MET A 1 -4.01 21.09 16.04
CA MET A 1 -2.55 21.03 15.77
C MET A 1 -2.37 20.64 14.29
N ILE A 2 -2.46 21.62 13.38
CA ILE A 2 -2.61 21.40 11.91
C ILE A 2 -1.23 21.17 11.25
N GLY A 3 -0.35 20.40 11.89
CA GLY A 3 1.03 20.25 11.39
C GLY A 3 1.78 19.03 11.90
N HIS A 4 1.62 18.66 13.18
CA HIS A 4 2.34 17.50 13.72
C HIS A 4 1.84 16.16 13.15
N SER A 5 0.53 15.96 13.03
CA SER A 5 -0.01 14.72 12.43
C SER A 5 0.37 14.63 10.95
N GLY A 6 0.18 15.70 10.18
CA GLY A 6 0.54 15.74 8.75
C GLY A 6 2.03 15.48 8.50
N TRP A 7 2.91 16.06 9.31
CA TRP A 7 4.36 15.85 9.21
C TRP A 7 4.77 14.42 9.58
N GLN A 8 4.15 13.85 10.63
CA GLN A 8 4.40 12.46 11.02
C GLN A 8 3.95 11.48 9.91
N HIS A 9 2.77 11.71 9.32
CA HIS A 9 2.26 10.92 8.20
C HIS A 9 3.15 11.05 6.95
N PHE A 10 3.60 12.26 6.63
CA PHE A 10 4.49 12.50 5.50
C PHE A 10 5.84 11.79 5.68
N ILE A 11 6.49 11.99 6.84
CA ILE A 11 7.76 11.34 7.16
C ILE A 11 7.59 9.83 7.11
N GLY A 12 6.55 9.27 7.73
CA GLY A 12 6.29 7.83 7.71
C GLY A 12 6.20 7.27 6.30
N ASN A 13 5.39 7.89 5.44
CA ASN A 13 5.25 7.47 4.04
C ASN A 13 6.57 7.60 3.27
N ALA A 14 7.28 8.72 3.42
CA ALA A 14 8.57 8.94 2.75
C ALA A 14 9.63 7.92 3.20
N SER A 15 9.71 7.63 4.50
CA SER A 15 10.63 6.62 5.04
C SER A 15 10.36 5.24 4.44
N TYR A 16 9.10 4.80 4.35
CA TYR A 16 8.78 3.52 3.73
C TYR A 16 9.11 3.50 2.23
N LEU A 17 8.81 4.57 1.48
CA LEU A 17 9.16 4.63 0.05
C LEU A 17 10.68 4.57 -0.15
N LEU A 18 11.47 5.26 0.65
CA LEU A 18 12.93 5.27 0.55
C LEU A 18 13.56 3.94 0.96
N LEU A 19 12.97 3.22 1.92
CA LEU A 19 13.46 1.92 2.37
C LEU A 19 13.06 0.77 1.44
N LEU A 20 11.81 0.76 0.98
CA LEU A 20 11.25 -0.34 0.18
C LEU A 20 11.44 -0.12 -1.31
N GLY A 21 11.40 1.12 -1.78
CA GLY A 21 11.47 1.47 -3.20
C GLY A 21 12.68 0.86 -3.90
N PRO A 22 13.93 1.14 -3.46
CA PRO A 22 15.13 0.60 -4.10
C PRO A 22 15.17 -0.94 -4.11
N MET A 23 14.81 -1.58 -3.00
CA MET A 23 14.77 -3.05 -2.90
C MET A 23 13.77 -3.66 -3.89
N LEU A 24 12.57 -3.08 -3.97
CA LEU A 24 11.54 -3.55 -4.89
C LEU A 24 11.89 -3.25 -6.36
N GLU A 25 12.57 -2.14 -6.61
CA GLU A 25 13.05 -1.75 -7.93
C GLU A 25 14.11 -2.72 -8.44
N GLU A 26 15.05 -3.10 -7.58
CA GLU A 26 16.07 -4.09 -7.89
C GLU A 26 15.45 -5.47 -8.19
N LYS A 27 14.44 -5.88 -7.42
CA LYS A 27 13.77 -7.19 -7.62
C LYS A 27 12.82 -7.23 -8.82
N TYR A 28 11.98 -6.21 -9.00
CA TYR A 28 10.87 -6.25 -9.97
C TYR A 28 11.06 -5.31 -11.18
N GLY A 29 12.07 -4.43 -11.15
CA GLY A 29 12.38 -3.44 -12.17
C GLY A 29 11.57 -2.14 -12.05
N SER A 30 12.18 -1.02 -12.44
CA SER A 30 11.60 0.32 -12.37
C SER A 30 10.27 0.45 -13.11
N LYS A 31 10.17 -0.18 -14.30
CA LYS A 31 8.94 -0.14 -15.12
C LYS A 31 7.76 -0.75 -14.36
N THR A 32 7.95 -1.93 -13.78
CA THR A 32 6.92 -2.63 -12.99
C THR A 32 6.48 -1.79 -11.79
N LEU A 33 7.43 -1.16 -11.09
CA LEU A 33 7.11 -0.29 -9.96
C LEU A 33 6.29 0.94 -10.38
N ILE A 34 6.64 1.58 -11.49
CA ILE A 34 5.86 2.71 -12.02
C ILE A 34 4.45 2.27 -12.38
N GLU A 35 4.28 1.11 -13.02
CA GLU A 35 2.96 0.55 -13.33
C GLU A 35 2.14 0.33 -12.04
N ILE A 36 2.73 -0.26 -11.00
CA ILE A 36 2.07 -0.46 -9.69
C ILE A 36 1.68 0.88 -9.08
N MET A 37 2.56 1.88 -9.10
CA MET A 37 2.28 3.22 -8.55
C MET A 37 1.11 3.88 -9.26
N VAL A 38 1.11 3.86 -10.60
CA VAL A 38 0.05 4.45 -11.43
C VAL A 38 -1.28 3.73 -11.21
N ILE A 39 -1.29 2.40 -11.24
CA ILE A 39 -2.51 1.61 -10.99
C ILE A 39 -3.04 1.88 -9.59
N THR A 40 -2.18 1.88 -8.58
CA THR A 40 -2.58 2.14 -7.18
C THR A 40 -3.18 3.53 -7.03
N ALA A 41 -2.50 4.56 -7.54
CA ALA A 41 -2.99 5.93 -7.48
C ALA A 41 -4.32 6.10 -8.23
N PHE A 42 -4.45 5.49 -9.41
CA PHE A 42 -5.65 5.57 -10.25
C PHE A 42 -6.85 4.88 -9.60
N VAL A 43 -6.70 3.62 -9.17
CA VAL A 43 -7.78 2.87 -8.52
C VAL A 43 -8.20 3.55 -7.23
N THR A 44 -7.24 4.00 -6.42
CA THR A 44 -7.55 4.71 -5.18
C THR A 44 -8.27 6.04 -5.45
N GLY A 45 -7.85 6.78 -6.47
CA GLY A 45 -8.48 8.03 -6.90
C GLY A 45 -9.92 7.83 -7.37
N ILE A 46 -10.20 6.79 -8.17
CA ILE A 46 -11.56 6.44 -8.61
C ILE A 46 -12.45 6.11 -7.41
N ILE A 47 -11.98 5.24 -6.51
CA ILE A 47 -12.76 4.84 -5.34
C ILE A 47 -13.01 6.06 -4.44
N ASN A 48 -12.00 6.91 -4.22
CA ASN A 48 -12.19 8.16 -3.49
C ASN A 48 -13.24 9.07 -4.14
N TYR A 49 -13.20 9.24 -5.44
CA TYR A 49 -14.18 10.06 -6.16
C TYR A 49 -15.61 9.51 -6.02
N MET A 50 -15.79 8.18 -6.03
CA MET A 50 -17.12 7.55 -5.90
C MET A 50 -17.70 7.65 -4.49
N PHE A 51 -16.87 7.45 -3.44
CA PHE A 51 -17.35 7.38 -2.05
C PHE A 51 -17.16 8.69 -1.26
N PHE A 52 -16.18 9.50 -1.64
CA PHE A 52 -15.79 10.75 -0.95
C PHE A 52 -15.50 11.89 -1.96
N PRO A 53 -16.45 12.24 -2.85
CA PRO A 53 -16.23 13.18 -3.95
C PRO A 53 -15.79 14.59 -3.52
N SER A 54 -16.15 14.99 -2.29
CA SER A 54 -15.86 16.33 -1.76
C SER A 54 -14.52 16.42 -1.02
N VAL A 55 -13.74 15.34 -0.94
CA VAL A 55 -12.50 15.32 -0.18
C VAL A 55 -11.30 15.00 -1.06
N ALA A 56 -10.30 15.88 -1.02
CA ALA A 56 -9.03 15.69 -1.71
C ALA A 56 -8.21 14.57 -1.03
N LEU A 57 -7.91 13.52 -1.79
CA LEU A 57 -7.07 12.41 -1.32
C LEU A 57 -5.59 12.68 -1.62
N CYS A 58 -4.74 12.54 -0.61
CA CYS A 58 -3.30 12.47 -0.80
C CYS A 58 -2.89 10.98 -0.98
N GLY A 59 -2.81 10.51 -2.23
CA GLY A 59 -2.67 9.09 -2.58
C GLY A 59 -1.34 8.41 -2.25
N ALA A 60 -0.40 9.09 -1.59
CA ALA A 60 0.93 8.55 -1.28
C ALA A 60 0.89 7.32 -0.36
N SER A 61 -0.06 7.27 0.58
CA SER A 61 -0.15 6.16 1.53
C SER A 61 -0.64 4.86 0.91
N GLY A 62 -1.52 4.91 -0.10
CA GLY A 62 -1.93 3.73 -0.85
C GLY A 62 -0.76 3.06 -1.57
N ILE A 63 0.12 3.86 -2.16
CA ILE A 63 1.36 3.38 -2.80
C ILE A 63 2.30 2.74 -1.77
N VAL A 64 2.49 3.38 -0.62
CA VAL A 64 3.29 2.85 0.50
C VAL A 64 2.76 1.49 0.94
N PHE A 65 1.45 1.34 1.10
CA PHE A 65 0.83 0.06 1.47
C PHE A 65 1.02 -1.01 0.40
N ALA A 66 0.88 -0.66 -0.88
CA ALA A 66 1.19 -1.57 -1.96
C ALA A 66 2.65 -2.06 -1.86
N PHE A 67 3.60 -1.15 -1.61
CA PHE A 67 5.03 -1.48 -1.49
C PHE A 67 5.31 -2.36 -0.28
N ILE A 68 4.70 -2.11 0.87
CA ILE A 68 4.84 -2.96 2.06
C ILE A 68 4.37 -4.38 1.76
N VAL A 69 3.22 -4.52 1.10
CA VAL A 69 2.70 -5.83 0.71
C VAL A 69 3.60 -6.50 -0.32
N LEU A 70 4.03 -5.80 -1.37
CA LEU A 70 4.99 -6.32 -2.36
C LEU A 70 6.32 -6.77 -1.73
N ALA A 71 6.81 -6.02 -0.74
CA ALA A 71 8.03 -6.35 0.00
C ALA A 71 7.87 -7.65 0.79
N SER A 72 6.67 -7.92 1.31
CA SER A 72 6.39 -9.17 2.02
C SER A 72 6.44 -10.43 1.14
N PHE A 73 6.39 -10.26 -0.20
CA PHE A 73 6.63 -11.31 -1.20
C PHE A 73 8.11 -11.48 -1.58
N THR A 74 9.00 -10.67 -1.03
CA THR A 74 10.45 -10.77 -1.30
C THR A 74 11.09 -11.79 -0.37
N GLY A 75 11.86 -12.74 -0.90
CA GLY A 75 12.63 -13.72 -0.12
C GLY A 75 12.10 -15.17 -0.04
N PHE A 76 11.05 -15.54 -0.80
CA PHE A 76 10.48 -16.90 -0.75
C PHE A 76 10.47 -17.60 -2.11
N ARG A 77 10.36 -18.93 -2.08
CA ARG A 77 10.33 -19.80 -3.26
C ARG A 77 9.06 -19.58 -4.10
N GLU A 78 9.21 -19.78 -5.41
CA GLU A 78 8.11 -19.72 -6.38
C GLU A 78 6.87 -20.50 -5.94
N GLY A 79 5.70 -19.92 -6.17
CA GLY A 79 4.41 -20.62 -6.04
C GLY A 79 3.86 -20.76 -4.60
N GLU A 80 4.64 -20.45 -3.57
CA GLU A 80 4.17 -20.45 -2.18
C GLU A 80 3.67 -19.06 -1.75
N ILE A 81 2.63 -19.01 -0.90
CA ILE A 81 2.20 -17.77 -0.26
C ILE A 81 3.12 -17.55 0.96
N PRO A 82 3.92 -16.47 0.99
CA PRO A 82 4.85 -16.24 2.09
C PRO A 82 4.12 -16.03 3.42
N LEU A 83 4.59 -16.66 4.49
CA LEU A 83 4.05 -16.41 5.83
C LEU A 83 4.18 -14.92 6.21
N THR A 84 5.26 -14.28 5.78
CA THR A 84 5.46 -12.82 5.91
C THR A 84 4.34 -12.02 5.29
N PHE A 85 3.85 -12.41 4.11
CA PHE A 85 2.70 -11.77 3.48
C PHE A 85 1.44 -11.95 4.31
N LEU A 86 1.15 -13.18 4.78
CA LEU A 86 -0.03 -13.43 5.60
C LEU A 86 -0.01 -12.62 6.90
N LEU A 87 1.16 -12.53 7.55
CA LEU A 87 1.34 -11.73 8.77
C LEU A 87 1.19 -10.24 8.50
N VAL A 88 1.84 -9.71 7.46
CA VAL A 88 1.73 -8.29 7.07
C VAL A 88 0.28 -7.95 6.72
N ALA A 89 -0.38 -8.77 5.89
CA ALA A 89 -1.77 -8.58 5.52
C ALA A 89 -2.70 -8.61 6.75
N ALA A 90 -2.53 -9.57 7.66
CA ALA A 90 -3.35 -9.67 8.87
C ALA A 90 -3.17 -8.46 9.79
N ILE A 91 -1.92 -8.02 10.03
CA ILE A 91 -1.62 -6.87 10.89
C ILE A 91 -2.17 -5.58 10.28
N TYR A 92 -1.92 -5.34 8.99
CA TYR A 92 -2.33 -4.09 8.34
C TYR A 92 -3.84 -4.02 8.13
N ILE A 93 -4.48 -5.10 7.65
CA ILE A 93 -5.94 -5.14 7.50
C ILE A 93 -6.60 -5.04 8.88
N GLY A 94 -6.09 -5.75 9.89
CA GLY A 94 -6.58 -5.66 11.26
C GLY A 94 -6.51 -4.24 11.81
N GLN A 95 -5.41 -3.53 11.56
CA GLN A 95 -5.26 -2.12 11.92
C GLN A 95 -6.30 -1.24 11.20
N GLN A 96 -6.52 -1.42 9.89
CA GLN A 96 -7.50 -0.62 9.14
C GLN A 96 -8.93 -0.88 9.61
N VAL A 97 -9.28 -2.14 9.93
CA VAL A 97 -10.59 -2.50 10.49
C VAL A 97 -10.79 -1.88 11.86
N TYR A 98 -9.79 -1.99 12.75
CA TYR A 98 -9.84 -1.36 14.07
C TYR A 98 -10.00 0.15 13.97
N GLN A 99 -9.21 0.81 13.10
CA GLN A 99 -9.30 2.24 12.87
C GLN A 99 -10.66 2.64 12.28
N GLY A 100 -11.22 1.87 11.34
CA GLY A 100 -12.54 2.14 10.78
C GLY A 100 -13.70 2.01 11.78
N ILE A 101 -13.53 1.20 12.84
CA ILE A 101 -14.53 1.04 13.91
C ILE A 101 -14.34 2.11 15.01
N THR A 102 -13.10 2.54 15.28
CA THR A 102 -12.76 3.38 16.44
C THR A 102 -12.45 4.85 16.11
N VAL A 103 -12.13 5.19 14.86
CA VAL A 103 -11.69 6.52 14.42
C VAL A 103 -12.40 6.92 13.13
N VAL A 104 -12.88 8.16 13.06
CA VAL A 104 -13.57 8.73 11.88
C VAL A 104 -12.57 9.25 10.83
N ASP A 105 -11.59 8.44 10.43
CA ASP A 105 -10.66 8.78 9.32
C ASP A 105 -10.82 7.80 8.14
N ASN A 106 -12.06 7.76 7.61
CA ASN A 106 -12.51 6.77 6.64
C ASN A 106 -11.75 6.82 5.30
N ILE A 107 -11.17 7.97 4.96
CA ILE A 107 -10.54 8.22 3.66
C ILE A 107 -9.12 7.64 3.63
N SER A 108 -8.35 7.89 4.69
CA SER A 108 -7.02 7.31 4.86
C SER A 108 -7.09 5.79 4.93
N ASN A 109 -8.06 5.27 5.69
CA ASN A 109 -8.28 3.82 5.84
C ASN A 109 -8.62 3.15 4.50
N MET A 110 -9.47 3.78 3.69
CA MET A 110 -9.82 3.29 2.36
C MET A 110 -8.60 3.25 1.44
N ALA A 111 -7.76 4.30 1.41
CA ALA A 111 -6.56 4.32 0.58
C ALA A 111 -5.57 3.20 0.95
N HIS A 112 -5.42 2.90 2.23
CA HIS A 112 -4.60 1.80 2.72
C HIS A 112 -5.15 0.43 2.30
N ILE A 113 -6.47 0.21 2.40
CA ILE A 113 -7.10 -1.04 1.99
C ILE A 113 -6.92 -1.27 0.48
N VAL A 114 -7.15 -0.24 -0.34
CA VAL A 114 -6.98 -0.33 -1.80
C VAL A 114 -5.52 -0.57 -2.16
N GLY A 115 -4.59 0.15 -1.53
CA GLY A 115 -3.15 -0.08 -1.69
C GLY A 115 -2.73 -1.51 -1.35
N GLY A 116 -3.19 -2.03 -0.20
CA GLY A 116 -2.94 -3.41 0.21
C GLY A 116 -3.52 -4.43 -0.76
N ALA A 117 -4.71 -4.20 -1.29
CA ALA A 117 -5.33 -5.07 -2.29
C ALA A 117 -4.54 -5.10 -3.61
N VAL A 118 -4.15 -3.92 -4.13
CA VAL A 118 -3.32 -3.84 -5.35
C VAL A 118 -1.97 -4.52 -5.13
N GLY A 119 -1.30 -4.27 -4.00
CA GLY A 119 -0.04 -4.92 -3.66
C GLY A 119 -0.15 -6.43 -3.52
N SER A 120 -1.26 -6.93 -2.98
CA SER A 120 -1.51 -8.37 -2.84
C SER A 120 -1.69 -9.05 -4.19
N VAL A 121 -2.53 -8.47 -5.06
CA VAL A 121 -2.80 -9.01 -6.39
C VAL A 121 -1.54 -8.98 -7.25
N THR A 122 -0.86 -7.84 -7.29
CA THR A 122 0.37 -7.67 -8.10
C THR A 122 1.51 -8.53 -7.56
N GLY A 123 1.73 -8.57 -6.24
CA GLY A 123 2.72 -9.43 -5.60
C GLY A 123 2.50 -10.92 -5.89
N TYR A 124 1.26 -11.40 -5.81
CA TYR A 124 0.93 -12.78 -6.17
C TYR A 124 1.21 -13.09 -7.65
N LEU A 125 0.80 -12.20 -8.56
CA LEU A 125 1.03 -12.38 -10.00
C LEU A 125 2.52 -12.37 -10.38
N LEU A 126 3.31 -11.50 -9.74
CA LEU A 126 4.75 -11.42 -9.96
C LEU A 126 5.49 -12.64 -9.38
N ASN A 127 5.09 -13.11 -8.19
CA ASN A 127 5.67 -14.30 -7.57
C ASN A 127 5.40 -15.59 -8.36
N LYS A 128 4.32 -15.64 -9.15
CA LYS A 128 4.01 -16.77 -10.04
C LYS A 128 4.83 -16.78 -11.34
N ARG A 129 5.48 -15.65 -11.67
CA ARG A 129 6.25 -15.45 -12.92
C ARG A 129 7.77 -15.41 -12.70
N SER A 130 8.20 -15.21 -11.45
CA SER A 130 9.60 -15.37 -11.04
C SER A 130 9.97 -16.83 -11.07
#